data_AF-A0A923MXE9-F1
#
_entry.id   AF-A0A923MXE9-F1
#
_cell.length_a   1.000
_cell.length_b   1.000
_cell.length_c   1.000
_cell.angle_alpha   90.00
_cell.angle_beta   90.00
_cell.angle_gamma   90.00
#
_symmetry.space_group_name_H-M   'P 1'
#
loop_
_entity.id
_entity.type
_entity.pdbx_description
1 polymer ?
#
loop_
_entity_poly.entity_id
_entity_poly.type
_entity_poly.pdbx_seq_one_letter_code
_entity_poly.pdbx_strand_id
1 'polypeptide(L)'
;MDETYFESFLKLIDNNLILKKSTAIGVMVDLKYYLTEIKSEVLLELQTKGESKNDYLDYLINEVEKQDYVKEADISYIQKYLDQYNISISEIRDMKFMQNLIVSKIDRHYNDMVPFSHEKDEAFLIQTDFLNYFCKYYADELITFLKLKKTNNTTHKVPHPQITKPFKGDFLNAFIKEISNEREIYQSTFIQCYDFGIKAYTDYLKSEIKENLLILPAEKINPYLDFIEDKISSTPYFTTNPNIIDKWITKYNATTLEFPFLENKEINFFITKSINFHLWNDEDRSLMEDIQIDFYCYAAMVEAKKITDFLNSKKINQATMVNKVEISNNTENTNQLTVNQAVILLDKLGLFNSPKIENMPNTKKAILVSQLIGKNEKNIKTAIEKLELKQSELGAGYQRDLDKVQQLLNNLE
;
A
#
# COMPACT_ATOMS: atom_id res chain seq x y z
N MET A 1 0.31 10.29 -15.97
CA MET A 1 1.06 10.61 -14.74
C MET A 1 0.10 10.19 -13.66
N ASP A 2 0.39 9.08 -12.99
CA ASP A 2 -0.51 8.53 -11.98
C ASP A 2 -0.52 9.48 -10.78
N GLU A 3 -1.71 9.85 -10.35
CA GLU A 3 -1.91 10.81 -9.26
C GLU A 3 -1.43 10.21 -7.95
N THR A 4 -0.59 10.94 -7.20
CA THR A 4 -0.06 10.46 -5.92
C THR A 4 -1.14 10.47 -4.84
N TYR A 5 -0.96 9.70 -3.75
CA TYR A 5 -1.89 9.74 -2.61
C TYR A 5 -1.92 11.12 -1.96
N PHE A 6 -0.78 11.83 -1.91
CA PHE A 6 -0.70 13.19 -1.40
C PHE A 6 -1.52 14.17 -2.26
N GLU A 7 -1.36 14.13 -3.59
CA GLU A 7 -2.15 14.97 -4.50
C GLU A 7 -3.65 14.64 -4.40
N SER A 8 -4.00 13.36 -4.33
CA SER A 8 -5.40 12.91 -4.18
C SER A 8 -6.02 13.43 -2.88
N PHE A 9 -5.26 13.40 -1.78
CA PHE A 9 -5.68 13.95 -0.50
C PHE A 9 -5.90 15.46 -0.57
N LEU A 10 -4.96 16.21 -1.17
CA LEU A 10 -5.07 17.66 -1.33
C LEU A 10 -6.31 18.03 -2.15
N LYS A 11 -6.53 17.37 -3.29
CA LYS A 11 -7.73 17.60 -4.11
C LYS A 11 -9.01 17.28 -3.34
N LEU A 12 -8.99 16.25 -2.50
CA LEU A 12 -10.19 15.84 -1.77
C LEU A 12 -10.59 16.86 -0.70
N ILE A 13 -9.63 17.39 0.07
CA ILE A 13 -9.91 18.43 1.08
C ILE A 13 -10.25 19.78 0.45
N ASP A 14 -9.75 20.08 -0.75
CA ASP A 14 -9.98 21.32 -1.49
C ASP A 14 -11.29 21.31 -2.32
N ASN A 15 -11.92 20.14 -2.49
CA ASN A 15 -13.08 20.00 -3.36
C ASN A 15 -14.40 20.39 -2.68
N ASN A 16 -14.76 21.67 -2.80
CA ASN A 16 -16.03 22.23 -2.34
C ASN A 16 -17.29 21.63 -3.01
N LEU A 17 -17.15 20.84 -4.09
CA LEU A 17 -18.24 20.18 -4.81
C LEU A 17 -18.31 18.67 -4.57
N ILE A 18 -17.48 18.12 -3.69
CA ILE A 18 -17.36 16.66 -3.53
C ILE A 18 -18.68 15.99 -3.14
N LEU A 19 -19.53 16.69 -2.38
CA LEU A 19 -20.84 16.18 -1.98
C LEU A 19 -21.82 16.02 -3.14
N LYS A 20 -21.54 16.56 -4.33
CA LYS A 20 -22.34 16.26 -5.53
C LYS A 20 -22.17 14.81 -6.01
N LYS A 21 -21.09 14.15 -5.58
CA LYS A 21 -20.67 12.82 -6.07
C LYS A 21 -20.43 11.81 -4.94
N SER A 22 -20.34 12.25 -3.69
CA SER A 22 -20.00 11.41 -2.54
C SER A 22 -20.76 11.87 -1.29
N THR A 23 -20.73 11.06 -0.25
CA THR A 23 -21.27 11.40 1.07
C THR A 23 -20.15 11.91 1.97
N ALA A 24 -20.50 12.57 3.09
CA ALA A 24 -19.50 12.97 4.08
C ALA A 24 -18.72 11.76 4.64
N ILE A 25 -19.40 10.61 4.80
CA ILE A 25 -18.77 9.36 5.22
C ILE A 25 -17.87 8.77 4.14
N GLY A 26 -18.31 8.79 2.86
CA GLY A 26 -17.46 8.36 1.75
C GLY A 26 -16.15 9.14 1.72
N VAL A 27 -16.22 10.46 1.84
CA VAL A 27 -15.03 11.32 1.92
C VAL A 27 -14.18 11.02 3.16
N MET A 28 -14.79 10.78 4.33
CA MET A 28 -14.05 10.39 5.54
C MET A 28 -13.23 9.10 5.32
N VAL A 29 -13.82 8.09 4.67
CA VAL A 29 -13.17 6.81 4.38
C VAL A 29 -11.97 7.01 3.45
N ASP A 30 -12.15 7.79 2.38
CA ASP A 30 -11.07 8.11 1.43
C ASP A 30 -9.94 8.90 2.11
N LEU A 31 -10.26 9.93 2.90
CA LEU A 31 -9.28 10.70 3.66
C LEU A 31 -8.49 9.84 4.65
N LYS A 32 -9.16 8.91 5.34
CA LYS A 32 -8.52 7.95 6.27
C LYS A 32 -7.54 7.02 5.53
N TYR A 33 -7.94 6.54 4.36
CA TYR A 33 -7.10 5.71 3.51
C TYR A 33 -5.86 6.49 3.03
N TYR A 34 -6.06 7.65 2.40
CA TYR A 34 -4.94 8.47 1.90
C TYR A 34 -3.99 8.91 2.99
N LEU A 35 -4.50 9.34 4.15
CA LEU A 35 -3.65 9.71 5.29
C LEU A 35 -2.71 8.58 5.71
N THR A 36 -3.21 7.34 5.69
CA THR A 36 -2.42 6.16 6.05
C THR A 36 -1.29 5.92 5.06
N GLU A 37 -1.57 6.03 3.76
CA GLU A 37 -0.57 5.84 2.71
C GLU A 37 0.45 6.98 2.68
N ILE A 38 0.02 8.24 2.78
CA ILE A 38 0.91 9.42 2.84
C ILE A 38 1.87 9.31 4.03
N LYS A 39 1.38 8.95 5.22
CA LYS A 39 2.26 8.76 6.40
C LYS A 39 3.34 7.71 6.14
N SER A 40 3.00 6.62 5.46
CA SER A 40 3.96 5.56 5.09
C SER A 40 4.98 6.06 4.08
N GLU A 41 4.55 6.74 3.01
CA GLU A 41 5.42 7.29 1.97
C GLU A 41 6.39 8.35 2.52
N VAL A 42 5.87 9.28 3.32
CA VAL A 42 6.68 10.31 3.97
C VAL A 42 7.76 9.67 4.84
N LEU A 43 7.43 8.67 5.66
CA LEU A 43 8.45 7.99 6.46
C LEU A 43 9.58 7.37 5.63
N LEU A 44 9.24 6.74 4.50
CA LEU A 44 10.22 6.17 3.57
C LEU A 44 11.09 7.27 2.96
N GLU A 45 10.49 8.37 2.51
CA GLU A 45 11.23 9.49 1.94
C GLU A 45 12.19 10.13 2.96
N LEU A 46 11.74 10.36 4.20
CA LEU A 46 12.56 10.98 5.25
C LEU A 46 13.83 10.20 5.56
N GLN A 47 13.87 8.88 5.32
CA GLN A 47 15.06 8.05 5.51
C GLN A 47 16.16 8.37 4.49
N THR A 48 15.79 8.91 3.32
CA THR A 48 16.73 9.19 2.20
C THR A 48 17.12 10.67 2.08
N LYS A 49 16.35 11.58 2.69
CA LYS A 49 16.48 13.05 2.52
C LYS A 49 17.64 13.68 3.30
N GLY A 50 18.22 12.98 4.28
CA GLY A 50 19.37 13.49 5.06
C GLY A 50 19.10 14.88 5.67
N GLU A 51 19.90 15.87 5.30
CA GLU A 51 19.80 17.26 5.78
C GLU A 51 18.54 17.99 5.27
N SER A 52 17.99 17.61 4.11
CA SER A 52 16.79 18.24 3.49
C SER A 52 15.46 17.77 4.09
N LYS A 53 15.53 17.01 5.19
CA LYS A 53 14.36 16.40 5.85
C LYS A 53 13.33 17.44 6.27
N ASN A 54 13.77 18.51 6.94
CA ASN A 54 12.87 19.54 7.44
C ASN A 54 12.28 20.35 6.29
N ASP A 55 13.05 20.66 5.25
CA ASP A 55 12.57 21.39 4.08
C ASP A 55 11.47 20.62 3.33
N TYR A 56 11.63 19.30 3.19
CA TYR A 56 10.61 18.43 2.62
C TYR A 56 9.33 18.38 3.46
N LEU A 57 9.47 18.28 4.80
CA LEU A 57 8.31 18.32 5.69
C LEU A 57 7.60 19.67 5.65
N ASP A 58 8.36 20.78 5.59
CA ASP A 58 7.81 22.12 5.47
C ASP A 58 7.11 22.33 4.14
N TYR A 59 7.66 21.79 3.04
CA TYR A 59 6.96 21.75 1.77
C TYR A 59 5.61 21.06 1.90
N LEU A 60 5.53 19.84 2.44
CA LEU A 60 4.27 19.12 2.58
C LEU A 60 3.28 19.84 3.50
N ILE A 61 3.74 20.43 4.62
CA ILE A 61 2.89 21.21 5.51
C ILE A 61 2.31 22.40 4.77
N ASN A 62 3.13 23.17 4.06
CA ASN A 62 2.69 24.33 3.28
C ASN A 62 1.69 23.93 2.18
N GLU A 63 1.90 22.78 1.53
CA GLU A 63 1.00 22.24 0.51
C GLU A 63 -0.38 21.86 1.08
N VAL A 64 -0.46 21.38 2.33
CA VAL A 64 -1.74 21.15 3.01
C VAL A 64 -2.33 22.49 3.47
N GLU A 65 -1.54 23.37 4.06
CA GLU A 65 -2.01 24.64 4.61
C GLU A 65 -2.50 25.63 3.53
N LYS A 66 -2.09 25.49 2.26
CA LYS A 66 -2.58 26.34 1.17
C LYS A 66 -3.95 25.95 0.60
N GLN A 67 -4.50 24.79 0.97
CA GLN A 67 -5.80 24.33 0.46
C GLN A 67 -6.96 25.09 1.12
N ASP A 68 -8.08 25.21 0.41
CA ASP A 68 -9.23 26.06 0.78
C ASP A 68 -10.29 25.33 1.65
N TYR A 69 -9.89 24.28 2.39
CA TYR A 69 -10.79 23.67 3.38
C TYR A 69 -11.05 24.62 4.56
N VAL A 70 -12.20 24.47 5.22
CA VAL A 70 -12.61 25.33 6.34
C VAL A 70 -11.74 25.04 7.58
N LYS A 71 -10.74 25.88 7.85
CA LYS A 71 -9.76 25.68 8.92
C LYS A 71 -10.31 25.87 10.33
N GLU A 72 -11.49 26.42 10.46
CA GLU A 72 -12.18 26.70 11.73
C GLU A 72 -13.21 25.62 12.07
N ALA A 73 -13.43 24.65 11.18
CA ALA A 73 -14.41 23.56 11.32
C ALA A 73 -14.04 22.50 12.37
N ASP A 74 -13.87 22.91 13.62
CA ASP A 74 -13.64 22.00 14.73
C ASP A 74 -14.91 21.21 15.12
N ILE A 75 -14.84 20.43 16.20
CA ILE A 75 -15.96 19.57 16.63
C ILE A 75 -17.26 20.34 16.89
N SER A 76 -17.19 21.65 17.18
CA SER A 76 -18.37 22.49 17.41
C SER A 76 -19.31 22.57 16.21
N TYR A 77 -18.79 22.39 14.98
CA TYR A 77 -19.59 22.40 13.75
C TYR A 77 -20.62 21.26 13.72
N ILE A 78 -20.24 20.10 14.27
CA ILE A 78 -21.06 18.89 14.25
C ILE A 78 -21.69 18.56 15.60
N GLN A 79 -21.28 19.25 16.68
CA GLN A 79 -21.71 18.93 18.05
C GLN A 79 -23.24 18.89 18.20
N LYS A 80 -23.96 19.85 17.59
CA LYS A 80 -25.43 19.89 17.57
C LYS A 80 -26.04 18.58 17.03
N TYR A 81 -25.43 17.94 16.02
CA TYR A 81 -25.92 16.69 15.45
C TYR A 81 -25.50 15.49 16.29
N LEU A 82 -24.28 15.49 16.82
CA LEU A 82 -23.82 14.46 17.75
C LEU A 82 -24.78 14.37 18.97
N ASP A 83 -25.16 15.52 19.51
CA ASP A 83 -26.12 15.62 20.62
C ASP A 83 -27.52 15.18 20.19
N GLN A 84 -28.01 15.66 19.04
CA GLN A 84 -29.34 15.31 18.51
C GLN A 84 -29.53 13.80 18.31
N TYR A 85 -28.49 13.12 17.81
CA TYR A 85 -28.53 11.69 17.50
C TYR A 85 -27.93 10.81 18.61
N ASN A 86 -27.55 11.40 19.74
CA ASN A 86 -26.93 10.72 20.88
C ASN A 86 -25.80 9.76 20.45
N ILE A 87 -24.81 10.30 19.73
CA ILE A 87 -23.69 9.54 19.17
C ILE A 87 -22.37 10.27 19.35
N SER A 88 -21.30 9.53 19.64
CA SER A 88 -19.95 10.08 19.72
C SER A 88 -19.27 10.16 18.34
N ILE A 89 -18.38 11.14 18.18
CA ILE A 89 -17.56 11.24 16.96
C ILE A 89 -16.62 10.03 16.77
N SER A 90 -16.21 9.37 17.86
CA SER A 90 -15.44 8.12 17.82
C SER A 90 -16.23 6.99 17.20
N GLU A 91 -17.51 6.84 17.53
CA GLU A 91 -18.37 5.81 16.94
C GLU A 91 -18.53 6.01 15.43
N ILE A 92 -18.64 7.27 14.98
CA ILE A 92 -18.70 7.61 13.55
C ILE A 92 -17.40 7.21 12.84
N ARG A 93 -16.25 7.61 13.37
CA ARG A 93 -14.93 7.30 12.79
C ARG A 93 -14.57 5.82 12.77
N ASP A 94 -15.09 5.08 13.74
CA ASP A 94 -14.91 3.63 13.86
C ASP A 94 -15.95 2.83 13.06
N MET A 95 -16.84 3.51 12.33
CA MET A 95 -17.94 2.90 11.57
C MET A 95 -18.93 2.10 12.46
N LYS A 96 -19.02 2.44 13.75
CA LYS A 96 -19.89 1.80 14.76
C LYS A 96 -21.23 2.51 14.91
N PHE A 97 -21.76 3.06 13.82
CA PHE A 97 -22.95 3.90 13.84
C PHE A 97 -24.10 3.38 12.97
N MET A 98 -23.95 2.21 12.33
CA MET A 98 -24.89 1.68 11.33
C MET A 98 -26.34 1.49 11.82
N GLN A 99 -26.56 1.37 13.12
CA GLN A 99 -27.90 1.26 13.73
C GLN A 99 -28.45 2.61 14.21
N ASN A 100 -27.66 3.69 14.14
CA ASN A 100 -28.07 5.02 14.55
C ASN A 100 -28.85 5.71 13.43
N LEU A 101 -29.85 6.52 13.79
CA LEU A 101 -30.68 7.25 12.83
C LEU A 101 -29.88 8.24 11.96
N ILE A 102 -28.73 8.73 12.45
CA ILE A 102 -27.84 9.65 11.72
C ILE A 102 -27.32 9.05 10.41
N VAL A 103 -27.21 7.71 10.29
CA VAL A 103 -26.72 7.02 9.08
C VAL A 103 -27.49 7.48 7.85
N SER A 104 -28.81 7.57 7.96
CA SER A 104 -29.69 8.01 6.88
C SER A 104 -29.41 9.43 6.39
N LYS A 105 -28.72 10.24 7.20
CA LYS A 105 -28.38 11.64 6.92
C LYS A 105 -26.94 11.82 6.46
N ILE A 106 -25.99 11.02 6.96
CA ILE A 106 -24.55 11.21 6.67
C ILE A 106 -23.99 10.24 5.63
N ASP A 107 -24.61 9.07 5.45
CA ASP A 107 -24.11 7.99 4.59
C ASP A 107 -25.03 7.66 3.41
N ARG A 108 -26.21 8.28 3.34
CA ARG A 108 -27.05 8.29 2.14
C ARG A 108 -26.79 9.55 1.33
N HIS A 109 -26.57 9.43 0.02
CA HIS A 109 -26.38 10.59 -0.83
C HIS A 109 -27.67 11.45 -0.87
N TYR A 110 -27.57 12.74 -0.55
CA TYR A 110 -28.76 13.61 -0.43
C TYR A 110 -29.52 13.77 -1.76
N ASN A 111 -28.86 13.61 -2.91
CA ASN A 111 -29.54 13.56 -4.21
C ASN A 111 -30.46 12.34 -4.40
N ASP A 112 -30.29 11.27 -3.61
CA ASP A 112 -31.17 10.09 -3.64
C ASP A 112 -32.42 10.29 -2.76
N MET A 113 -32.54 11.45 -2.10
CA MET A 113 -33.70 11.82 -1.29
C MET A 113 -34.73 12.56 -2.14
N VAL A 114 -35.97 12.64 -1.63
CA VAL A 114 -37.09 13.28 -2.32
C VAL A 114 -36.73 14.73 -2.67
N PRO A 115 -36.83 15.14 -3.95
CA PRO A 115 -36.57 16.52 -4.35
C PRO A 115 -37.43 17.54 -3.58
N PHE A 116 -36.82 18.66 -3.18
CA PHE A 116 -37.48 19.74 -2.44
C PHE A 116 -38.10 19.33 -1.09
N SER A 117 -37.54 18.29 -0.45
CA SER A 117 -37.97 17.86 0.88
C SER A 117 -37.09 18.46 1.98
N HIS A 118 -37.69 18.72 3.14
CA HIS A 118 -36.97 19.13 4.34
C HIS A 118 -35.86 18.12 4.70
N GLU A 119 -36.11 16.83 4.50
CA GLU A 119 -35.14 15.77 4.75
C GLU A 119 -33.89 15.89 3.86
N LYS A 120 -34.07 16.23 2.58
CA LYS A 120 -32.96 16.46 1.66
C LYS A 120 -32.11 17.66 2.09
N ASP A 121 -32.77 18.76 2.44
CA ASP A 121 -32.10 20.00 2.86
C ASP A 121 -31.34 19.78 4.17
N GLU A 122 -31.95 19.08 5.13
CA GLU A 122 -31.33 18.67 6.38
C GLU A 122 -30.10 17.78 6.15
N ALA A 123 -30.22 16.74 5.30
CA ALA A 123 -29.10 15.86 4.99
C ALA A 123 -27.94 16.59 4.30
N PHE A 124 -28.24 17.52 3.40
CA PHE A 124 -27.22 18.35 2.76
C PHE A 124 -26.46 19.22 3.78
N LEU A 125 -27.16 19.86 4.71
CA LEU A 125 -26.55 20.67 5.76
C LEU A 125 -25.70 19.82 6.71
N ILE A 126 -26.23 18.68 7.17
CA ILE A 126 -25.48 17.76 8.04
C ILE A 126 -24.21 17.28 7.31
N GLN A 127 -24.32 16.81 6.06
CA GLN A 127 -23.17 16.34 5.31
C GLN A 127 -22.14 17.44 5.05
N THR A 128 -22.57 18.68 4.85
CA THR A 128 -21.66 19.83 4.68
C THR A 128 -20.87 20.11 5.96
N ASP A 129 -21.53 20.14 7.11
CA ASP A 129 -20.88 20.37 8.40
C ASP A 129 -19.91 19.22 8.74
N PHE A 130 -20.31 17.96 8.50
CA PHE A 130 -19.44 16.80 8.68
C PHE A 130 -18.26 16.76 7.70
N LEU A 131 -18.47 17.11 6.43
CA LEU A 131 -17.38 17.22 5.46
C LEU A 131 -16.33 18.22 5.94
N ASN A 132 -16.76 19.43 6.30
CA ASN A 132 -15.85 20.48 6.77
C ASN A 132 -15.06 20.01 7.99
N TYR A 133 -15.74 19.37 8.95
CA TYR A 133 -15.10 18.76 10.11
C TYR A 133 -14.06 17.70 9.71
N PHE A 134 -14.40 16.77 8.82
CA PHE A 134 -13.49 15.71 8.40
C PHE A 134 -12.28 16.26 7.64
N CYS A 135 -12.47 17.16 6.68
CA CYS A 135 -11.38 17.79 5.94
C CYS A 135 -10.39 18.45 6.89
N LYS A 136 -10.88 19.28 7.84
CA LYS A 136 -10.03 19.89 8.86
C LYS A 136 -9.36 18.85 9.75
N TYR A 137 -10.12 17.90 10.28
CA TYR A 137 -9.61 16.89 11.21
C TYR A 137 -8.45 16.09 10.59
N TYR A 138 -8.60 15.61 9.35
CA TYR A 138 -7.56 14.82 8.69
C TYR A 138 -6.38 15.68 8.21
N ALA A 139 -6.63 16.94 7.81
CA ALA A 139 -5.56 17.88 7.49
C ALA A 139 -4.71 18.21 8.74
N ASP A 140 -5.35 18.51 9.87
CA ASP A 140 -4.70 18.74 11.17
C ASP A 140 -3.91 17.50 11.61
N GLU A 141 -4.46 16.30 11.42
CA GLU A 141 -3.78 15.05 11.74
C GLU A 141 -2.52 14.83 10.90
N LEU A 142 -2.58 15.15 9.59
CA LEU A 142 -1.43 15.09 8.70
C LEU A 142 -0.37 16.12 9.09
N ILE A 143 -0.76 17.39 9.27
CA ILE A 143 0.15 18.47 9.67
C ILE A 143 0.82 18.14 11.00
N THR A 144 0.07 17.65 11.99
CA THR A 144 0.61 17.24 13.29
C THR A 144 1.64 16.14 13.13
N PHE A 145 1.34 15.12 12.33
CA PHE A 145 2.28 14.07 12.01
C PHE A 145 3.57 14.62 11.37
N LEU A 146 3.46 15.49 10.37
CA LEU A 146 4.61 16.08 9.68
C LEU A 146 5.47 16.92 10.63
N LYS A 147 4.85 17.75 11.48
CA LYS A 147 5.53 18.56 12.51
C LYS A 147 6.27 17.69 13.51
N LEU A 148 5.68 16.58 13.96
CA LEU A 148 6.32 15.62 14.87
C LEU A 148 7.56 14.94 14.27
N LYS A 149 7.65 14.85 12.94
CA LYS A 149 8.80 14.23 12.27
C LYS A 149 9.95 15.21 12.00
N LYS A 150 9.77 16.51 12.23
CA LYS A 150 10.88 17.48 12.22
C LYS A 150 11.85 17.17 13.37
N THR A 151 13.15 17.26 13.14
CA THR A 151 14.17 16.94 14.16
C THR A 151 14.20 18.01 15.26
N ASN A 152 13.89 17.65 16.50
CA ASN A 152 14.02 18.50 17.68
C ASN A 152 15.49 18.65 18.10
N ASN A 153 16.20 19.63 17.56
CA ASN A 153 17.39 20.17 18.24
C ASN A 153 16.94 21.19 19.31
N THR A 154 16.18 20.76 20.32
CA THR A 154 16.08 21.49 21.59
C THR A 154 15.44 20.61 22.66
N THR A 155 16.22 20.28 23.68
CA THR A 155 15.74 19.81 24.97
C THR A 155 14.88 20.89 25.63
N HIS A 156 13.57 20.79 25.49
CA HIS A 156 12.64 21.33 26.48
C HIS A 156 11.61 20.27 26.83
N LYS A 157 11.72 19.74 28.05
CA LYS A 157 10.65 19.02 28.73
C LYS A 157 9.50 19.99 28.94
N VAL A 158 8.54 20.01 28.01
CA VAL A 158 7.18 20.41 28.33
C VAL A 158 6.45 19.13 28.71
N PRO A 159 5.82 19.03 29.90
CA PRO A 159 4.99 17.89 30.22
C PRO A 159 3.73 18.02 29.37
N HIS A 160 3.63 17.20 28.32
CA HIS A 160 2.37 16.92 27.65
C HIS A 160 2.03 15.45 27.86
N PRO A 161 0.72 15.13 27.93
CA PRO A 161 0.26 13.82 28.35
C PRO A 161 0.88 12.78 27.44
N GLN A 162 1.56 11.79 28.01
CA GLN A 162 1.90 10.59 27.28
C GLN A 162 0.58 9.98 26.84
N ILE A 163 0.23 10.16 25.56
CA ILE A 163 -0.68 9.23 24.91
C ILE A 163 0.16 7.96 24.73
N THR A 164 0.21 7.16 25.79
CA THR A 164 0.66 5.78 25.74
C THR A 164 -0.39 5.01 24.95
N LYS A 165 -0.39 5.12 23.61
CA LYS A 165 -1.00 4.06 22.81
C LYS A 165 -0.15 2.82 23.07
N PRO A 166 -0.70 1.75 23.67
CA PRO A 166 0.07 0.54 23.93
C PRO A 166 0.53 -0.07 22.61
N PHE A 167 1.67 -0.75 22.65
CA PHE A 167 2.12 -1.63 21.57
C PHE A 167 0.99 -2.59 21.20
N LYS A 168 0.57 -2.58 19.92
CA LYS A 168 -0.51 -3.43 19.45
C LYS A 168 0.09 -4.77 18.99
N GLY A 169 -0.35 -5.88 19.58
CA GLY A 169 0.06 -7.23 19.15
C GLY A 169 -1.13 -8.16 18.96
N ASP A 170 -2.34 -7.61 18.94
CA ASP A 170 -3.58 -8.39 18.95
C ASP A 170 -3.80 -9.02 17.57
N PHE A 171 -3.50 -8.30 16.49
CA PHE A 171 -3.66 -8.80 15.13
C PHE A 171 -2.56 -9.75 14.72
N LEU A 172 -1.32 -9.61 15.23
CA LEU A 172 -0.28 -10.63 15.02
C LEU A 172 -0.71 -11.97 15.60
N ASN A 173 -1.19 -11.98 16.85
CA ASN A 173 -1.64 -13.20 17.51
C ASN A 173 -2.86 -13.81 16.81
N ALA A 174 -3.82 -12.98 16.42
CA ALA A 174 -4.98 -13.43 15.67
C ALA A 174 -4.58 -14.00 14.31
N PHE A 175 -3.76 -13.31 13.53
CA PHE A 175 -3.27 -13.80 12.24
C PHE A 175 -2.56 -15.15 12.38
N ILE A 176 -1.62 -15.28 13.32
CA ILE A 176 -0.92 -16.55 13.58
C ILE A 176 -1.91 -17.68 13.89
N LYS A 177 -2.92 -17.41 14.72
CA LYS A 177 -3.97 -18.38 15.04
C LYS A 177 -4.75 -18.79 13.79
N GLU A 178 -5.23 -17.81 13.03
CA GLU A 178 -6.05 -18.03 11.83
C GLU A 178 -5.29 -18.71 10.69
N ILE A 179 -3.96 -18.57 10.59
CA ILE A 179 -3.18 -19.31 9.59
C ILE A 179 -2.70 -20.67 10.10
N SER A 180 -2.84 -20.98 11.40
CA SER A 180 -2.34 -22.24 11.99
C SER A 180 -3.43 -23.27 12.31
N ASN A 181 -4.70 -22.87 12.30
CA ASN A 181 -5.84 -23.70 12.73
C ASN A 181 -6.62 -24.29 11.54
N GLU A 182 -6.01 -25.18 10.76
CA GLU A 182 -6.69 -25.85 9.63
C GLU A 182 -7.99 -26.53 10.07
N ARG A 183 -8.04 -27.09 11.28
CA ARG A 183 -9.22 -27.74 11.84
C ARG A 183 -10.46 -26.85 11.97
N GLU A 184 -10.34 -25.54 11.75
CA GLU A 184 -11.49 -24.65 11.67
C GLU A 184 -12.43 -25.03 10.51
N ILE A 185 -11.94 -25.69 9.46
CA ILE A 185 -12.77 -26.16 8.32
C ILE A 185 -13.86 -27.19 8.72
N TYR A 186 -13.73 -27.81 9.91
CA TYR A 186 -14.77 -28.70 10.43
C TYR A 186 -15.93 -27.92 11.07
N GLN A 187 -15.68 -26.69 11.50
CA GLN A 187 -16.70 -25.83 12.12
C GLN A 187 -17.24 -24.76 11.16
N SER A 188 -16.44 -24.40 10.16
CA SER A 188 -16.71 -23.39 9.14
C SER A 188 -16.31 -23.89 7.76
N THR A 189 -16.80 -23.29 6.68
CA THR A 189 -16.33 -23.63 5.32
C THR A 189 -14.98 -22.98 5.02
N PHE A 190 -14.18 -23.55 4.11
CA PHE A 190 -12.92 -22.91 3.66
C PHE A 190 -13.11 -21.43 3.31
N ILE A 191 -14.14 -21.08 2.53
CA ILE A 191 -14.31 -19.69 2.09
C ILE A 191 -14.54 -18.73 3.26
N GLN A 192 -15.21 -19.19 4.32
CA GLN A 192 -15.42 -18.40 5.54
C GLN A 192 -14.13 -18.25 6.32
N CYS A 193 -13.35 -19.32 6.48
CA CYS A 193 -12.02 -19.27 7.10
C CYS A 193 -11.09 -18.32 6.32
N TYR A 194 -11.17 -18.33 4.99
CA TYR A 194 -10.34 -17.50 4.13
C TYR A 194 -10.74 -16.02 4.19
N ASP A 195 -12.01 -15.69 3.95
CA ASP A 195 -12.46 -14.30 3.84
C ASP A 195 -12.47 -13.57 5.19
N PHE A 196 -12.98 -14.22 6.24
CA PHE A 196 -13.16 -13.59 7.56
C PHE A 196 -11.99 -13.84 8.51
N GLY A 197 -11.22 -14.90 8.29
CA GLY A 197 -10.02 -15.24 9.04
C GLY A 197 -8.78 -14.77 8.29
N ILE A 198 -8.19 -15.68 7.50
CA ILE A 198 -6.86 -15.53 6.92
C ILE A 198 -6.68 -14.18 6.21
N LYS A 199 -7.52 -13.86 5.22
CA LYS A 199 -7.39 -12.66 4.37
C LYS A 199 -7.65 -11.37 5.15
N ALA A 200 -8.71 -11.33 5.96
CA ALA A 200 -9.01 -10.16 6.77
C ALA A 200 -7.88 -9.82 7.75
N TYR A 201 -7.34 -10.85 8.44
CA TYR A 201 -6.26 -10.64 9.39
C TYR A 201 -4.91 -10.34 8.72
N THR A 202 -4.69 -10.71 7.44
CA THR A 202 -3.56 -10.19 6.66
C THR A 202 -3.58 -8.65 6.64
N ASP A 203 -4.71 -8.05 6.29
CA ASP A 203 -4.79 -6.59 6.13
C ASP A 203 -4.81 -5.86 7.48
N TYR A 204 -5.42 -6.47 8.50
CA TYR A 204 -5.35 -5.94 9.88
C TYR A 204 -3.92 -6.00 10.43
N LEU A 205 -3.19 -7.09 10.19
CA LEU A 205 -1.79 -7.19 10.62
C LEU A 205 -0.90 -6.18 9.89
N LYS A 206 -1.06 -5.97 8.58
CA LYS A 206 -0.34 -4.91 7.86
C LYS A 206 -0.59 -3.54 8.49
N SER A 207 -1.84 -3.27 8.87
CA SER A 207 -2.22 -2.01 9.54
C SER A 207 -1.59 -1.90 10.92
N GLU A 208 -1.61 -2.97 11.72
CA GLU A 208 -0.93 -3.05 13.03
C GLU A 208 0.57 -2.78 12.92
N ILE A 209 1.24 -3.42 11.96
CA ILE A 209 2.67 -3.22 11.69
C ILE A 209 2.94 -1.76 11.33
N LYS A 210 2.17 -1.18 10.40
CA LYS A 210 2.28 0.25 10.04
C LYS A 210 2.16 1.14 11.28
N GLU A 211 1.18 0.88 12.13
CA GLU A 211 0.97 1.63 13.37
C GLU A 211 2.12 1.49 14.36
N ASN A 212 2.63 0.28 14.58
CA ASN A 212 3.75 0.06 15.49
C ASN A 212 5.04 0.70 14.97
N LEU A 213 5.27 0.66 13.66
CA LEU A 213 6.41 1.34 13.04
C LEU A 213 6.35 2.88 13.22
N LEU A 214 5.17 3.48 13.42
CA LEU A 214 5.05 4.92 13.67
C LEU A 214 5.55 5.35 15.05
N ILE A 215 5.44 4.45 16.04
CA ILE A 215 5.74 4.72 17.46
C ILE A 215 7.09 4.17 17.92
N LEU A 216 7.64 3.18 17.21
CA LEU A 216 8.91 2.54 17.59
C LEU A 216 10.12 3.46 17.32
N PRO A 217 11.12 3.48 18.24
CA PRO A 217 12.43 4.06 17.96
C PRO A 217 13.10 3.39 16.76
N ALA A 218 13.92 4.14 16.01
CA ALA A 218 14.54 3.67 14.76
C ALA A 218 15.38 2.39 14.96
N GLU A 219 16.08 2.30 16.07
CA GLU A 219 16.89 1.14 16.47
C GLU A 219 16.07 -0.12 16.83
N LYS A 220 14.76 0.03 17.02
CA LYS A 220 13.83 -1.08 17.33
C LYS A 220 13.01 -1.54 16.13
N ILE A 221 13.07 -0.83 15.00
CA ILE A 221 12.30 -1.18 13.79
C ILE A 221 12.69 -2.56 13.25
N ASN A 222 13.97 -2.77 12.89
CA ASN A 222 14.40 -4.05 12.35
C ASN A 222 14.18 -5.21 13.34
N PRO A 223 14.56 -5.10 14.64
CA PRO A 223 14.26 -6.14 15.62
C PRO A 223 12.76 -6.48 15.75
N TYR A 224 11.87 -5.50 15.59
CA TYR A 224 10.42 -5.74 15.60
C TYR A 224 9.96 -6.47 14.34
N LEU A 225 10.44 -6.08 13.16
CA LEU A 225 10.11 -6.75 11.90
C LEU A 225 10.62 -8.20 11.90
N ASP A 226 11.85 -8.43 12.38
CA ASP A 226 12.43 -9.76 12.53
C ASP A 226 11.60 -10.61 13.51
N PHE A 227 11.18 -10.04 14.64
CA PHE A 227 10.29 -10.73 15.59
C PHE A 227 8.98 -11.21 14.96
N ILE A 228 8.36 -10.39 14.11
CA ILE A 228 7.13 -10.77 13.40
C ILE A 228 7.42 -11.87 12.38
N GLU A 229 8.50 -11.73 11.62
CA GLU A 229 8.89 -12.71 10.62
C GLU A 229 9.18 -14.07 11.25
N ASP A 230 9.89 -14.10 12.38
CA ASP A 230 10.16 -15.32 13.15
C ASP A 230 8.85 -15.99 13.58
N LYS A 231 7.88 -15.20 14.06
CA LYS A 231 6.57 -15.71 14.46
C LYS A 231 5.79 -16.31 13.29
N ILE A 232 5.75 -15.62 12.15
CA ILE A 232 5.01 -16.09 10.96
C ILE A 232 5.69 -17.30 10.32
N SER A 233 7.02 -17.26 10.20
CA SER A 233 7.79 -18.36 9.60
C SER A 233 7.75 -19.64 10.43
N SER A 234 7.47 -19.53 11.74
CA SER A 234 7.27 -20.68 12.63
C SER A 234 5.90 -21.36 12.53
N THR A 235 4.96 -20.82 11.74
CA THR A 235 3.62 -21.41 11.61
C THR A 235 3.62 -22.70 10.77
N PRO A 236 2.69 -23.65 11.04
CA PRO A 236 2.76 -24.99 10.47
C PRO A 236 2.72 -25.04 8.93
N TYR A 237 2.08 -24.06 8.30
CA TYR A 237 1.82 -24.04 6.87
C TYR A 237 2.70 -23.03 6.10
N PHE A 238 3.67 -22.39 6.76
CA PHE A 238 4.56 -21.43 6.09
C PHE A 238 5.42 -22.06 4.99
N THR A 239 5.78 -23.34 5.15
CA THR A 239 6.58 -24.13 4.21
C THR A 239 5.74 -25.14 3.42
N THR A 240 4.42 -24.95 3.36
CA THR A 240 3.53 -25.77 2.52
C THR A 240 4.04 -25.80 1.08
N ASN A 241 3.87 -26.93 0.39
CA ASN A 241 4.22 -27.02 -1.02
C ASN A 241 3.35 -26.04 -1.84
N PRO A 242 3.93 -25.09 -2.60
CA PRO A 242 3.16 -24.15 -3.42
C PRO A 242 2.22 -24.83 -4.42
N ASN A 243 2.52 -26.08 -4.80
CA ASN A 243 1.77 -26.84 -5.79
C ASN A 243 0.71 -27.78 -5.16
N ILE A 244 0.42 -27.64 -3.85
CA ILE A 244 -0.48 -28.56 -3.13
C ILE A 244 -1.90 -28.65 -3.74
N ILE A 245 -2.38 -27.55 -4.34
CA ILE A 245 -3.70 -27.48 -4.99
C ILE A 245 -3.69 -27.80 -6.48
N ASP A 246 -2.52 -27.98 -7.11
CA ASP A 246 -2.40 -28.17 -8.57
C ASP A 246 -3.17 -29.40 -9.07
N LYS A 247 -3.24 -30.44 -8.23
CA LYS A 247 -4.04 -31.65 -8.51
C LYS A 247 -5.53 -31.32 -8.64
N TRP A 248 -6.04 -30.37 -7.86
CA TRP A 248 -7.44 -29.94 -7.91
C TRP A 248 -7.69 -28.97 -9.06
N ILE A 249 -6.77 -28.02 -9.28
CA ILE A 249 -6.82 -27.09 -10.40
C ILE A 249 -6.86 -27.86 -11.73
N THR A 250 -6.00 -28.88 -11.87
CA THR A 250 -5.95 -29.72 -13.07
C THR A 250 -7.21 -30.58 -13.19
N LYS A 251 -7.66 -31.21 -12.11
CA LYS A 251 -8.86 -32.08 -12.10
C LYS A 251 -10.13 -31.32 -12.52
N TYR A 252 -10.28 -30.07 -12.12
CA TYR A 252 -11.48 -29.25 -12.37
C TYR A 252 -11.27 -28.16 -13.43
N ASN A 253 -10.15 -28.16 -14.14
CA ASN A 253 -9.82 -27.21 -15.22
C ASN A 253 -9.93 -25.73 -14.81
N ALA A 254 -9.27 -25.35 -13.70
CA ALA A 254 -9.35 -24.02 -13.11
C ALA A 254 -8.10 -23.12 -13.35
N THR A 255 -7.19 -23.53 -14.24
CA THR A 255 -5.83 -22.97 -14.37
C THR A 255 -5.78 -21.47 -14.72
N THR A 256 -6.82 -20.91 -15.34
CA THR A 256 -6.86 -19.50 -15.76
C THR A 256 -7.69 -18.61 -14.83
N LEU A 257 -8.20 -19.16 -13.72
CA LEU A 257 -9.12 -18.47 -12.83
C LEU A 257 -8.37 -17.88 -11.63
N GLU A 258 -8.90 -16.80 -11.06
CA GLU A 258 -8.33 -16.19 -9.85
C GLU A 258 -8.65 -17.04 -8.63
N PHE A 259 -7.67 -17.26 -7.75
CA PHE A 259 -7.88 -17.91 -6.46
C PHE A 259 -8.90 -17.12 -5.61
N PRO A 260 -9.87 -17.77 -4.92
CA PRO A 260 -10.00 -19.21 -4.67
C PRO A 260 -10.85 -19.96 -5.71
N PHE A 261 -10.91 -19.46 -6.95
CA PHE A 261 -11.59 -20.06 -8.10
C PHE A 261 -13.12 -20.11 -7.98
N LEU A 262 -13.73 -19.05 -7.43
CA LEU A 262 -15.20 -18.96 -7.26
C LEU A 262 -15.97 -19.07 -8.59
N GLU A 263 -15.33 -18.70 -9.71
CA GLU A 263 -15.91 -18.83 -11.05
C GLU A 263 -15.98 -20.30 -11.54
N ASN A 264 -15.18 -21.20 -10.96
CA ASN A 264 -15.25 -22.63 -11.23
C ASN A 264 -16.37 -23.25 -10.38
N LYS A 265 -17.42 -23.77 -11.02
CA LYS A 265 -18.61 -24.26 -10.29
C LYS A 265 -18.29 -25.43 -9.37
N GLU A 266 -17.42 -26.33 -9.80
CA GLU A 266 -17.03 -27.54 -9.08
C GLU A 266 -16.20 -27.19 -7.84
N ILE A 267 -15.14 -26.40 -8.00
CA ILE A 267 -14.31 -25.95 -6.87
C ILE A 267 -15.15 -25.11 -5.90
N ASN A 268 -15.89 -24.12 -6.42
CA ASN A 268 -16.78 -23.28 -5.61
C ASN A 268 -17.75 -24.14 -4.78
N PHE A 269 -18.34 -25.17 -5.37
CA PHE A 269 -19.21 -26.10 -4.66
C PHE A 269 -18.49 -26.78 -3.47
N PHE A 270 -17.25 -27.23 -3.63
CA PHE A 270 -16.52 -27.90 -2.56
C PHE A 270 -16.05 -26.95 -1.46
N ILE A 271 -15.62 -25.73 -1.79
CA ILE A 271 -14.97 -24.83 -0.82
C ILE A 271 -15.96 -23.93 -0.06
N THR A 272 -17.22 -23.85 -0.51
CA THR A 272 -18.28 -23.03 0.11
C THR A 272 -19.29 -23.85 0.92
N LYS A 273 -19.11 -25.18 0.99
CA LYS A 273 -20.01 -26.08 1.71
C LYS A 273 -19.35 -26.65 2.96
N SER A 274 -20.16 -26.95 3.97
CA SER A 274 -19.67 -27.57 5.19
C SER A 274 -19.40 -29.05 4.97
N ILE A 275 -18.24 -29.51 5.45
CA ILE A 275 -17.85 -30.93 5.49
C ILE A 275 -18.86 -31.74 6.33
N ASN A 276 -19.43 -31.12 7.36
CA ASN A 276 -20.38 -31.75 8.29
C ASN A 276 -21.85 -31.70 7.84
N PHE A 277 -22.12 -31.41 6.57
CA PHE A 277 -23.49 -31.41 6.07
C PHE A 277 -24.06 -32.85 6.07
N HIS A 278 -25.22 -33.03 6.70
CA HIS A 278 -25.83 -34.33 6.99
C HIS A 278 -26.27 -35.15 5.77
N LEU A 279 -26.19 -34.59 4.56
CA LEU A 279 -26.59 -35.25 3.31
C LEU A 279 -25.41 -35.82 2.50
N TRP A 280 -24.16 -35.66 2.96
CA TRP A 280 -23.00 -36.26 2.28
C TRP A 280 -22.82 -37.74 2.61
N ASN A 281 -22.52 -38.54 1.59
CA ASN A 281 -21.93 -39.86 1.80
C ASN A 281 -20.45 -39.72 2.22
N ASP A 282 -19.84 -40.82 2.66
CA ASP A 282 -18.48 -40.79 3.21
C ASP A 282 -17.41 -40.44 2.15
N GLU A 283 -17.61 -40.83 0.88
CA GLU A 283 -16.68 -40.52 -0.22
C GLU A 283 -16.68 -39.02 -0.55
N ASP A 284 -17.86 -38.41 -0.66
CA ASP A 284 -18.03 -36.97 -0.92
C ASP A 284 -17.49 -36.13 0.25
N ARG A 285 -17.70 -36.61 1.48
CA ARG A 285 -17.15 -35.95 2.67
C ARG A 285 -15.62 -35.97 2.66
N SER A 286 -15.01 -37.14 2.42
CA SER A 286 -13.56 -37.28 2.36
C SER A 286 -12.95 -36.43 1.25
N LEU A 287 -13.58 -36.39 0.07
CA LEU A 287 -13.11 -35.56 -1.04
C LEU A 287 -13.19 -34.06 -0.71
N MET A 288 -14.28 -33.64 -0.08
CA MET A 288 -14.46 -32.24 0.33
C MET A 288 -13.45 -31.83 1.39
N GLU A 289 -13.19 -32.70 2.36
CA GLU A 289 -12.18 -32.51 3.40
C GLU A 289 -10.80 -32.34 2.77
N ASP A 290 -10.37 -33.28 1.91
CA ASP A 290 -9.07 -33.19 1.23
C ASP A 290 -8.90 -31.88 0.44
N ILE A 291 -9.93 -31.45 -0.29
CA ILE A 291 -9.91 -30.20 -1.06
C ILE A 291 -9.80 -29.01 -0.11
N GLN A 292 -10.63 -28.92 0.93
CA GLN A 292 -10.65 -27.77 1.83
C GLN A 292 -9.37 -27.67 2.67
N ILE A 293 -8.78 -28.79 3.08
CA ILE A 293 -7.47 -28.83 3.77
C ILE A 293 -6.39 -28.27 2.86
N ASP A 294 -6.28 -28.76 1.62
CA ASP A 294 -5.24 -28.32 0.69
C ASP A 294 -5.38 -26.84 0.36
N PHE A 295 -6.61 -26.37 0.16
CA PHE A 295 -6.92 -24.95 -0.07
C PHE A 295 -6.59 -24.09 1.16
N TYR A 296 -6.92 -24.55 2.37
CA TYR A 296 -6.56 -23.87 3.60
C TYR A 296 -5.04 -23.74 3.74
N CYS A 297 -4.30 -24.84 3.60
CA CYS A 297 -2.85 -24.86 3.73
C CYS A 297 -2.18 -23.94 2.70
N TYR A 298 -2.68 -23.96 1.46
CA TYR A 298 -2.22 -23.06 0.40
C TYR A 298 -2.51 -21.59 0.73
N ALA A 299 -3.74 -21.26 1.14
CA ALA A 299 -4.11 -19.89 1.50
C ALA A 299 -3.27 -19.35 2.67
N ALA A 300 -3.12 -20.14 3.73
CA ALA A 300 -2.28 -19.82 4.88
C ALA A 300 -0.84 -19.52 4.46
N MET A 301 -0.26 -20.36 3.60
CA MET A 301 1.08 -20.14 3.04
C MET A 301 1.15 -18.84 2.23
N VAL A 302 0.25 -18.64 1.27
CA VAL A 302 0.25 -17.46 0.38
C VAL A 302 0.14 -16.17 1.18
N GLU A 303 -0.80 -16.11 2.12
CA GLU A 303 -1.02 -14.91 2.94
C GLU A 303 0.12 -14.67 3.93
N ALA A 304 0.72 -15.73 4.50
CA ALA A 304 1.93 -15.61 5.31
C ALA A 304 3.11 -15.04 4.50
N LYS A 305 3.32 -15.51 3.25
CA LYS A 305 4.36 -14.97 2.35
C LYS A 305 4.11 -13.50 2.00
N LYS A 306 2.85 -13.11 1.75
CA LYS A 306 2.49 -11.70 1.53
C LYS A 306 2.89 -10.81 2.71
N ILE A 307 2.73 -11.28 3.95
CA ILE A 307 3.21 -10.54 5.12
C ILE A 307 4.74 -10.52 5.16
N THR A 308 5.44 -11.62 4.92
CA THR A 308 6.92 -11.63 4.85
C THR A 308 7.45 -10.65 3.80
N ASP A 309 6.88 -10.63 2.60
CA ASP A 309 7.24 -9.68 1.55
C ASP A 309 6.98 -8.24 1.99
N PHE A 310 5.85 -7.99 2.66
CA PHE A 310 5.54 -6.70 3.26
C PHE A 310 6.57 -6.30 4.32
N LEU A 311 6.96 -7.19 5.24
CA LEU A 311 7.99 -6.92 6.26
C LEU A 311 9.33 -6.58 5.61
N ASN A 312 9.74 -7.36 4.61
CA ASN A 312 10.97 -7.13 3.86
C ASN A 312 10.97 -5.78 3.15
N SER A 313 9.82 -5.34 2.62
CA SER A 313 9.66 -4.00 2.05
C SER A 313 9.84 -2.87 3.08
N LYS A 314 9.69 -3.17 4.38
CA LYS A 314 9.85 -2.22 5.49
C LYS A 314 11.19 -2.33 6.21
N LYS A 315 11.97 -3.39 6.00
CA LYS A 315 13.31 -3.53 6.58
C LYS A 315 14.24 -2.47 6.00
N ILE A 316 14.99 -1.81 6.89
CA ILE A 316 16.01 -0.85 6.49
C ILE A 316 17.32 -1.62 6.30
N ASN A 317 17.85 -1.64 5.07
CA ASN A 317 19.21 -2.12 4.83
C ASN A 317 20.22 -1.18 5.52
N GLN A 318 20.68 -1.54 6.73
CA GLN A 318 21.71 -0.78 7.45
C GLN A 318 23.04 -0.69 6.68
N ALA A 319 23.25 -1.58 5.70
CA ALA A 319 24.41 -1.51 4.80
C ALA A 319 24.46 -0.24 3.94
N THR A 320 23.34 0.47 3.74
CA THR A 320 23.29 1.66 2.87
C THR A 320 23.63 2.97 3.58
N MET A 321 23.84 2.96 4.92
CA MET A 321 24.20 4.17 5.68
C MET A 321 25.69 4.30 6.03
N VAL A 322 26.51 3.25 5.87
CA VAL A 322 27.94 3.31 6.23
C VAL A 322 28.89 3.35 5.02
N ASN A 323 28.49 2.82 3.86
CA ASN A 323 29.37 2.80 2.66
C ASN A 323 29.00 3.86 1.62
N LYS A 324 28.80 5.12 2.06
CA LYS A 324 28.75 6.28 1.14
C LYS A 324 30.12 6.95 0.94
N VAL A 325 31.19 6.30 1.40
CA VAL A 325 32.56 6.63 1.06
C VAL A 325 33.20 5.38 0.47
N GLU A 326 33.39 5.43 -0.84
CA GLU A 326 34.27 4.60 -1.66
C GLU A 326 33.85 3.15 -2.02
N ILE A 327 33.70 2.99 -3.35
CA ILE A 327 33.80 1.79 -4.19
C ILE A 327 32.49 1.01 -4.46
N SER A 328 31.98 1.30 -5.65
CA SER A 328 31.20 0.45 -6.56
C SER A 328 31.41 -1.07 -6.40
N ASN A 329 30.31 -1.84 -6.32
CA ASN A 329 29.93 -2.89 -7.28
C ASN A 329 28.70 -3.70 -6.81
N ASN A 330 27.73 -3.86 -7.73
CA ASN A 330 26.74 -4.93 -7.90
C ASN A 330 25.95 -5.51 -6.71
N THR A 331 24.63 -5.34 -6.75
CA THR A 331 23.70 -6.49 -6.85
C THR A 331 22.49 -6.08 -7.69
N GLU A 332 22.38 -6.72 -8.86
CA GLU A 332 21.40 -6.47 -9.92
C GLU A 332 20.04 -7.08 -9.55
N ASN A 333 18.97 -6.32 -9.80
CA ASN A 333 17.67 -6.88 -10.15
C ASN A 333 17.88 -7.64 -11.48
N THR A 334 17.84 -8.97 -11.45
CA THR A 334 18.45 -9.85 -12.48
C THR A 334 17.80 -9.84 -13.86
N ASN A 335 16.81 -9.00 -14.14
CA ASN A 335 16.17 -8.92 -15.47
C ASN A 335 16.18 -7.52 -16.12
N GLN A 336 16.74 -6.48 -15.50
CA GLN A 336 16.68 -5.12 -16.05
C GLN A 336 18.05 -4.63 -16.54
N LEU A 337 18.11 -4.15 -17.79
CA LEU A 337 19.31 -3.54 -18.38
C LEU A 337 19.89 -2.42 -17.50
N THR A 338 21.21 -2.32 -17.40
CA THR A 338 21.88 -1.17 -16.77
C THR A 338 21.63 0.12 -17.56
N VAL A 339 21.92 1.29 -16.98
CA VAL A 339 21.76 2.58 -17.69
C VAL A 339 22.58 2.60 -18.99
N ASN A 340 23.83 2.14 -18.95
CA ASN A 340 24.68 2.08 -20.14
C ASN A 340 24.11 1.10 -21.17
N GLN A 341 23.73 -0.11 -20.75
CA GLN A 341 23.19 -1.12 -21.67
C GLN A 341 21.90 -0.64 -22.35
N ALA A 342 21.01 0.02 -21.60
CA ALA A 342 19.79 0.59 -22.14
C ALA A 342 20.08 1.71 -23.16
N VAL A 343 21.02 2.61 -22.85
CA VAL A 343 21.42 3.69 -23.77
C VAL A 343 22.08 3.13 -25.04
N ILE A 344 22.97 2.14 -24.91
CA ILE A 344 23.60 1.44 -26.05
C ILE A 344 22.55 0.74 -26.92
N LEU A 345 21.57 0.08 -26.31
CA LEU A 345 20.50 -0.58 -27.03
C LEU A 345 19.66 0.42 -27.83
N LEU A 346 19.24 1.52 -27.20
CA LEU A 346 18.47 2.58 -27.85
C LEU A 346 19.24 3.24 -29.01
N ASP A 347 20.55 3.38 -28.85
CA ASP A 347 21.44 3.85 -29.92
C ASP A 347 21.48 2.88 -31.11
N LYS A 348 21.68 1.57 -30.84
CA LYS A 348 21.66 0.53 -31.88
C LYS A 348 20.30 0.40 -32.58
N LEU A 349 19.20 0.67 -31.87
CA LEU A 349 17.84 0.74 -32.44
C LEU A 349 17.58 2.04 -33.23
N GLY A 350 18.55 2.96 -33.29
CA GLY A 350 18.50 4.17 -34.10
C GLY A 350 17.76 5.35 -33.47
N LEU A 351 17.44 5.31 -32.17
CA LEU A 351 16.71 6.38 -31.49
C LEU A 351 17.43 7.74 -31.62
N PHE A 352 18.74 7.76 -31.37
CA PHE A 352 19.53 8.99 -31.40
C PHE A 352 19.86 9.47 -32.82
N ASN A 353 19.69 8.60 -33.82
CA ASN A 353 19.86 8.94 -35.25
C ASN A 353 18.54 9.44 -35.88
N SER A 354 17.46 9.55 -35.11
CA SER A 354 16.21 10.13 -35.60
C SER A 354 16.39 11.63 -35.88
N PRO A 355 15.93 12.17 -37.02
CA PRO A 355 16.04 13.60 -37.36
C PRO A 355 15.47 14.55 -36.31
N LYS A 356 14.52 14.06 -35.49
CA LYS A 356 13.90 14.82 -34.39
C LYS A 356 14.79 14.88 -33.15
N ILE A 357 15.65 13.88 -32.94
CA ILE A 357 16.41 13.67 -31.69
C ILE A 357 17.90 13.98 -31.88
N GLU A 358 18.46 13.73 -33.05
CA GLU A 358 19.89 13.85 -33.38
C GLU A 358 20.48 15.19 -32.92
N ASN A 359 19.81 16.29 -33.25
CA ASN A 359 20.26 17.66 -32.96
C ASN A 359 19.84 18.18 -31.57
N MET A 360 19.21 17.35 -30.73
CA MET A 360 18.85 17.77 -29.38
C MET A 360 20.08 17.80 -28.44
N PRO A 361 20.15 18.75 -27.50
CA PRO A 361 21.15 18.72 -26.43
C PRO A 361 21.08 17.41 -25.63
N ASN A 362 22.23 16.88 -25.18
CA ASN A 362 22.29 15.63 -24.40
C ASN A 362 21.49 15.70 -23.10
N THR A 363 21.27 16.89 -22.53
CA THR A 363 20.34 17.09 -21.41
C THR A 363 18.89 16.78 -21.79
N LYS A 364 18.43 17.21 -22.97
CA LYS A 364 17.07 16.91 -23.46
C LYS A 364 16.93 15.45 -23.88
N LYS A 365 17.95 14.88 -24.53
CA LYS A 365 18.00 13.44 -24.85
C LYS A 365 17.93 12.60 -23.57
N ALA A 366 18.62 12.99 -22.51
CA ALA A 366 18.61 12.29 -21.23
C ALA A 366 17.25 12.35 -20.51
N ILE A 367 16.54 13.48 -20.56
CA ILE A 367 15.16 13.59 -20.04
C ILE A 367 14.23 12.64 -20.79
N LEU A 368 14.29 12.61 -22.12
CA LEU A 368 13.48 11.72 -22.95
C LEU A 368 13.76 10.24 -22.62
N VAL A 369 15.04 9.85 -22.54
CA VAL A 369 15.42 8.48 -22.21
C VAL A 369 15.06 8.12 -20.78
N SER A 370 15.17 9.05 -19.82
CA SER A 370 14.74 8.88 -18.43
C SER A 370 13.26 8.50 -18.35
N GLN A 371 12.41 9.17 -19.14
CA GLN A 371 10.98 8.83 -19.23
C GLN A 371 10.73 7.45 -19.84
N LEU A 372 11.61 6.95 -20.72
CA LEU A 372 11.47 5.63 -21.35
C LEU A 372 11.89 4.47 -20.43
N ILE A 373 12.98 4.65 -19.65
CA ILE A 373 13.59 3.54 -18.90
C ILE A 373 13.47 3.68 -17.37
N GLY A 374 12.93 4.81 -16.88
CA GLY A 374 12.72 5.06 -15.45
C GLY A 374 14.01 5.19 -14.64
N LYS A 375 15.11 5.67 -15.25
CA LYS A 375 16.44 5.78 -14.61
C LYS A 375 16.91 7.23 -14.52
N ASN A 376 17.87 7.48 -13.62
CA ASN A 376 18.34 8.83 -13.30
C ASN A 376 18.95 9.58 -14.52
N GLU A 377 18.44 10.79 -14.77
CA GLU A 377 18.85 11.65 -15.89
C GLU A 377 20.34 11.95 -15.95
N LYS A 378 20.99 12.17 -14.80
CA LYS A 378 22.43 12.48 -14.74
C LYS A 378 23.26 11.30 -15.26
N ASN A 379 22.91 10.09 -14.83
CA ASN A 379 23.60 8.87 -15.26
C ASN A 379 23.34 8.57 -16.73
N ILE A 380 22.11 8.81 -17.21
CA ILE A 380 21.74 8.66 -18.62
C ILE A 380 22.50 9.66 -19.49
N LYS A 381 22.57 10.93 -19.08
CA LYS A 381 23.33 11.95 -19.79
C LYS A 381 24.79 11.54 -19.96
N THR A 382 25.43 11.09 -18.89
CA THR A 382 26.81 10.58 -18.95
C THR A 382 26.94 9.34 -19.84
N ALA A 383 25.93 8.47 -19.88
CA ALA A 383 25.94 7.32 -20.79
C ALA A 383 25.77 7.74 -22.26
N ILE A 384 24.97 8.76 -22.55
CA ILE A 384 24.83 9.34 -23.91
C ILE A 384 26.14 10.00 -24.34
N GLU A 385 26.78 10.78 -23.45
CA GLU A 385 28.09 11.40 -23.72
C GLU A 385 29.17 10.34 -24.03
N LYS A 386 29.07 9.13 -23.46
CA LYS A 386 29.99 8.03 -23.77
C LYS A 386 29.82 7.45 -25.17
N LEU A 387 28.65 7.58 -25.80
CA LEU A 387 28.45 7.17 -27.20
C LEU A 387 29.27 8.04 -28.16
N GLU A 388 29.59 9.27 -27.75
CA GLU A 388 30.34 10.25 -28.54
C GLU A 388 31.87 10.11 -28.37
N LEU A 389 32.33 9.31 -27.41
CA LEU A 389 33.75 9.07 -27.14
C LEU A 389 34.37 8.09 -28.13
N LYS A 390 35.67 8.24 -28.38
CA LYS A 390 36.40 7.27 -29.22
C LYS A 390 36.56 5.95 -28.48
N GLN A 391 36.63 4.83 -29.22
CA GLN A 391 36.79 3.50 -28.62
C GLN A 391 38.04 3.37 -27.73
N SER A 392 39.10 4.14 -28.00
CA SER A 392 40.31 4.24 -27.19
C SER A 392 40.12 4.88 -25.80
N GLU A 393 39.01 5.61 -25.60
CA GLU A 393 38.69 6.35 -24.36
C GLU A 393 37.68 5.57 -23.49
N LEU A 394 37.18 4.44 -23.98
CA LEU A 394 36.19 3.61 -23.31
C LEU A 394 36.87 2.49 -22.51
N GLY A 395 36.57 2.41 -21.20
CA GLY A 395 37.13 1.39 -20.32
C GLY A 395 36.53 -0.01 -20.56
N ALA A 396 37.22 -1.06 -20.10
CA ALA A 396 36.83 -2.47 -20.29
C ALA A 396 35.42 -2.85 -19.74
N GLY A 397 34.82 -2.01 -18.88
CA GLY A 397 33.43 -2.17 -18.46
C GLY A 397 32.42 -1.86 -19.57
N TYR A 398 32.71 -0.86 -20.41
CA TYR A 398 31.81 -0.43 -21.48
C TYR A 398 31.76 -1.43 -22.63
N GLN A 399 32.90 -2.05 -22.98
CA GLN A 399 32.93 -3.12 -23.97
C GLN A 399 32.07 -4.33 -23.53
N ARG A 400 32.08 -4.68 -22.24
CA ARG A 400 31.21 -5.74 -21.71
C ARG A 400 29.71 -5.38 -21.84
N ASP A 401 29.35 -4.11 -21.65
CA ASP A 401 27.98 -3.66 -21.87
C ASP A 401 27.58 -3.73 -23.36
N LEU A 402 28.49 -3.39 -24.29
CA LEU A 402 28.29 -3.56 -25.73
C LEU A 402 28.06 -5.02 -26.11
N ASP A 403 28.90 -5.92 -25.61
CA ASP A 403 28.83 -7.36 -25.92
C ASP A 403 27.51 -7.96 -25.42
N LYS A 404 27.08 -7.59 -24.20
CA LYS A 404 25.78 -8.02 -23.64
C LYS A 404 24.60 -7.53 -24.48
N VAL A 405 24.61 -6.26 -24.91
CA VAL A 405 23.53 -5.72 -25.76
C VAL A 405 23.53 -6.38 -27.13
N GLN A 406 24.70 -6.66 -27.72
CA GLN A 406 24.77 -7.38 -28.98
C GLN A 406 24.23 -8.81 -28.87
N GLN A 407 24.55 -9.50 -27.77
CA GLN A 407 24.00 -10.84 -27.52
C GLN A 407 22.47 -10.82 -27.40
N LEU A 408 21.90 -9.80 -26.74
CA LEU A 408 20.45 -9.63 -26.65
C LEU A 408 19.80 -9.42 -28.02
N LEU A 409 20.40 -8.58 -28.87
CA LEU A 409 19.89 -8.35 -30.23
C LEU A 409 19.98 -9.61 -31.09
N ASN A 410 21.10 -10.35 -31.01
CA ASN A 410 21.28 -11.60 -31.74
C ASN A 410 20.28 -12.69 -31.31
N ASN A 411 19.78 -12.66 -30.07
CA ASN A 411 18.76 -13.61 -29.58
C ASN A 411 17.34 -13.25 -30.06
N LEU A 412 17.14 -12.08 -30.66
CA LEU A 412 15.86 -11.62 -31.19
C LEU A 412 15.74 -11.79 -32.71
N GLU A 413 16.85 -12.09 -33.40
CA GLU A 413 16.91 -12.54 -34.80
C GLU A 413 16.80 -14.07 -34.87
#